data_AF-A0A519WN76-F1
#
_entry.id   AF-A0A519WN76-F1
#
_cell.length_a   1.000
_cell.length_b   1.000
_cell.length_c   1.000
_cell.angle_alpha   90.00
_cell.angle_beta   90.00
_cell.angle_gamma   90.00
#
_symmetry.space_group_name_H-M   'P 1'
#
loop_
_entity.id
_entity.type
_entity.pdbx_description
1 polymer ?
#
loop_
_entity_poly.entity_id
_entity_poly.type
_entity_poly.pdbx_seq_one_letter_code
_entity_poly.pdbx_strand_id
1 'polypeptide(L)'
;MKAILIQMLLFLSIGQVVRSQPNETNLKPAKSWRAIYIKKVYNEHGNPRNDLRIVNESDKRFIGIRYSEDMGAKYGTAYAFRRDIPDGTYRIYIDSLFSSENTYVNGKQHGYSSSSGPSGYLTELLYDHGTLVDVSRTTFP
;
A
#
# COMPACT_ATOMS: atom_id res chain seq x y z
N MET A 1 -52.79 50.91 -9.77
CA MET A 1 -53.03 50.35 -8.42
C MET A 1 -52.69 48.87 -8.47
N LYS A 2 -51.60 48.45 -7.79
CA LYS A 2 -51.58 47.44 -6.71
C LYS A 2 -52.38 46.17 -7.04
N ALA A 3 -51.80 44.97 -7.12
CA ALA A 3 -50.98 44.36 -6.08
C ALA A 3 -49.92 43.39 -6.62
N ILE A 4 -48.80 43.39 -5.91
CA ILE A 4 -47.63 42.52 -6.03
C ILE A 4 -47.94 41.24 -5.24
N LEU A 5 -47.81 40.07 -5.87
CA LEU A 5 -47.83 38.78 -5.18
C LEU A 5 -46.42 38.21 -5.17
N ILE A 6 -45.75 38.33 -4.03
CA ILE A 6 -44.43 37.76 -3.74
C ILE A 6 -44.65 36.29 -3.38
N GLN A 7 -44.24 35.37 -4.26
CA GLN A 7 -44.03 33.97 -3.88
C GLN A 7 -42.58 33.80 -3.44
N MET A 8 -42.45 33.53 -2.14
CA MET A 8 -41.20 33.35 -1.41
C MET A 8 -40.72 31.91 -1.65
N LEU A 9 -39.72 31.73 -2.51
CA LEU A 9 -39.02 30.44 -2.64
C LEU A 9 -38.09 30.26 -1.44
N LEU A 10 -38.41 29.32 -0.55
CA LEU A 10 -37.48 28.81 0.45
C LEU A 10 -36.35 28.04 -0.25
N PHE A 11 -35.13 28.59 -0.21
CA PHE A 11 -33.92 27.81 -0.43
C PHE A 11 -33.59 27.01 0.84
N LEU A 12 -33.96 25.73 0.88
CA LEU A 12 -33.20 24.76 1.69
C LEU A 12 -32.05 24.24 0.84
N SER A 13 -30.91 24.92 0.97
CA SER A 13 -29.60 24.39 0.59
C SER A 13 -29.28 23.20 1.51
N ILE A 14 -29.72 22.00 1.13
CA ILE A 14 -29.05 20.79 1.58
C ILE A 14 -27.78 20.75 0.73
N GLY A 15 -26.68 21.20 1.31
CA GLY A 15 -25.35 21.03 0.72
C GLY A 15 -25.19 19.57 0.36
N GLN A 16 -25.28 19.27 -0.93
CA GLN A 16 -24.79 18.02 -1.46
C GLN A 16 -23.29 18.04 -1.16
N VAL A 17 -22.89 17.31 -0.12
CA VAL A 17 -21.50 16.85 -0.02
C VAL A 17 -21.33 15.99 -1.27
N VAL A 18 -20.87 16.62 -2.34
CA VAL A 18 -20.31 15.92 -3.48
C VAL A 18 -19.09 15.23 -2.91
N ARG A 19 -19.29 14.01 -2.37
CA ARG A 19 -18.23 13.02 -2.31
C ARG A 19 -17.84 12.85 -3.76
N SER A 20 -16.78 13.52 -4.18
CA SER A 20 -16.09 13.20 -5.41
C SER A 20 -15.74 11.72 -5.30
N GLN A 21 -16.55 10.86 -5.93
CA GLN A 21 -16.13 9.50 -6.20
C GLN A 21 -14.81 9.64 -6.97
N PRO A 22 -13.68 9.10 -6.46
CA PRO A 22 -12.44 9.15 -7.18
C PRO A 22 -12.71 8.54 -8.56
N ASN A 23 -12.44 9.34 -9.59
CA ASN A 23 -12.74 9.03 -10.97
C ASN A 23 -12.10 7.66 -11.30
N GLU A 24 -12.91 6.60 -11.37
CA GLU A 24 -12.45 5.21 -11.57
C GLU A 24 -11.69 5.02 -12.91
N THR A 25 -11.70 6.04 -13.75
CA THR A 25 -11.10 6.05 -15.09
C THR A 25 -9.59 6.30 -15.11
N ASN A 26 -8.94 6.61 -13.98
CA ASN A 26 -7.47 6.74 -13.89
C ASN A 26 -6.76 5.59 -13.14
N LEU A 27 -7.47 4.53 -12.77
CA LEU A 27 -6.92 3.40 -11.99
C LEU A 27 -6.51 2.19 -12.84
N LYS A 28 -5.96 2.40 -14.05
CA LYS A 28 -5.23 1.33 -14.73
C LYS A 28 -3.75 1.43 -14.36
N PRO A 29 -3.23 0.63 -13.42
CA PRO A 29 -1.79 0.57 -13.19
C PRO A 29 -1.09 0.17 -14.49
N ALA A 30 0.04 0.82 -14.74
CA ALA A 30 0.89 0.62 -15.90
C ALA A 30 1.21 -0.87 -16.10
N LYS A 31 1.32 -1.26 -17.37
CA LYS A 31 1.40 -2.63 -17.93
C LYS A 31 2.63 -3.47 -17.51
N SER A 32 3.35 -3.10 -16.45
CA SER A 32 4.52 -3.84 -15.96
C SER A 32 4.49 -3.93 -14.44
N TRP A 33 4.26 -5.14 -13.92
CA TRP A 33 4.52 -5.46 -12.52
C TRP A 33 5.89 -6.14 -12.38
N ARG A 34 6.53 -5.96 -11.23
CA ARG A 34 7.79 -6.61 -10.85
C ARG A 34 7.56 -7.46 -9.60
N ALA A 35 7.92 -8.74 -9.67
CA ALA A 35 8.01 -9.58 -8.49
C ALA A 35 9.39 -9.44 -7.84
N ILE A 36 9.40 -9.27 -6.52
CA ILE A 36 10.60 -9.26 -5.68
C ILE A 36 10.45 -10.39 -4.67
N TYR A 37 11.46 -11.23 -4.58
CA TYR A 37 11.47 -12.38 -3.68
C TYR A 37 12.41 -12.13 -2.51
N ILE A 38 11.91 -12.40 -1.32
CA ILE A 38 12.63 -12.33 -0.05
C ILE A 38 12.57 -13.71 0.59
N LYS A 39 13.66 -14.14 1.20
CA LYS A 39 13.72 -15.37 2.00
C LYS A 39 14.01 -15.06 3.45
N LYS A 40 13.39 -15.80 4.36
CA LYS A 40 13.85 -15.86 5.75
C LYS A 40 15.18 -16.59 5.80
N VAL A 41 16.06 -16.15 6.68
CA VAL A 41 17.35 -16.80 6.90
C VAL A 41 17.21 -17.75 8.09
N TYR A 42 17.68 -18.98 7.94
CA TYR A 42 17.67 -19.99 8.99
C TYR A 42 19.11 -20.31 9.38
N ASN A 43 19.33 -20.69 10.64
CA ASN A 43 20.63 -21.22 11.07
C ASN A 43 20.79 -22.67 10.60
N GLU A 44 21.95 -23.27 10.88
CA GLU A 44 22.29 -24.66 10.49
C GLU A 44 21.34 -25.72 11.08
N HIS A 45 20.63 -25.39 12.15
CA HIS A 45 19.63 -26.24 12.78
C HIS A 45 18.21 -26.02 12.25
N GLY A 46 18.03 -25.14 11.25
CA GLY A 46 16.72 -24.80 10.69
C GLY A 46 15.89 -23.82 11.53
N ASN A 47 16.46 -23.20 12.57
CA ASN A 47 15.78 -22.17 13.35
C ASN A 47 15.88 -20.82 12.63
N PRO A 48 14.79 -20.03 12.56
CA PRO A 48 14.82 -18.72 11.90
C PRO A 48 15.78 -17.80 12.67
N ARG A 49 16.76 -17.26 11.95
CA ARG A 49 17.44 -16.04 12.39
C ARG A 49 16.46 -14.92 12.04
N ASN A 50 16.30 -13.92 12.91
CA ASN A 50 15.41 -12.78 12.66
C ASN A 50 15.97 -11.91 11.52
N ASP A 51 16.16 -12.48 10.33
CA ASP A 51 16.95 -11.98 9.22
C ASP A 51 16.19 -12.29 7.92
N LEU A 52 16.22 -11.33 7.00
CA LEU A 52 15.64 -11.45 5.66
C LEU A 52 16.73 -11.27 4.61
N ARG A 53 16.61 -11.98 3.50
CA ARG A 53 17.50 -11.86 2.34
C ARG A 53 16.69 -11.63 1.07
N ILE A 54 17.00 -10.56 0.35
CA ILE A 54 16.50 -10.34 -1.02
C ILE A 54 17.19 -11.35 -1.93
N VAL A 55 16.42 -12.13 -2.68
CA VAL A 55 16.91 -13.25 -3.48
C VAL A 55 17.73 -12.78 -4.68
N ASN A 56 17.27 -11.74 -5.37
CA ASN A 56 17.94 -11.17 -6.54
C ASN A 56 18.68 -9.89 -6.16
N GLU A 57 20.00 -9.89 -6.33
CA GLU A 57 20.86 -8.73 -6.02
C GLU A 57 20.42 -7.45 -6.74
N SER A 58 19.93 -7.58 -7.97
CA SER A 58 19.48 -6.42 -8.74
C SER A 58 18.26 -5.74 -8.10
N ASP A 59 17.43 -6.46 -7.34
CA ASP A 59 16.25 -5.89 -6.68
C ASP A 59 16.60 -5.07 -5.43
N LYS A 60 17.84 -5.19 -4.91
CA LYS A 60 18.31 -4.33 -3.80
C LYS A 60 18.28 -2.84 -4.13
N ARG A 61 18.23 -2.47 -5.42
CA ARG A 61 18.06 -1.08 -5.86
C ARG A 61 16.66 -0.53 -5.64
N PHE A 62 15.67 -1.38 -5.36
CA PHE A 62 14.26 -0.99 -5.14
C PHE A 62 13.82 -1.15 -3.70
N ILE A 63 14.41 -2.11 -2.99
CA ILE A 63 14.01 -2.50 -1.64
C ILE A 63 15.24 -2.71 -0.75
N GLY A 64 15.11 -2.37 0.53
CA GLY A 64 16.12 -2.63 1.55
C GLY A 64 15.54 -3.45 2.69
N ILE A 65 16.41 -4.19 3.37
CA ILE A 65 16.10 -4.85 4.64
C ILE A 65 16.51 -3.90 5.78
N ARG A 66 15.63 -3.73 6.76
CA ARG A 66 15.85 -2.91 7.96
C ARG A 66 15.78 -3.81 9.19
N TYR A 67 16.68 -3.56 10.13
CA TYR A 67 16.75 -4.26 11.40
C TYR A 67 16.26 -3.33 12.51
N SER A 68 15.43 -3.87 13.39
CA SER A 68 15.13 -3.26 14.68
C SER A 68 16.17 -3.74 15.68
N GLU A 69 16.89 -2.79 16.26
CA GLU A 69 17.98 -3.02 17.20
C GLU A 69 17.69 -2.30 18.51
N ASP A 70 17.90 -2.99 19.63
CA ASP A 70 17.84 -2.41 20.97
C ASP A 70 19.06 -2.88 21.75
N MET A 71 19.80 -1.92 22.33
CA MET A 71 21.08 -2.16 23.03
C MET A 71 22.08 -3.04 22.25
N GLY A 72 22.07 -2.97 20.91
CA GLY A 72 22.94 -3.78 20.04
C GLY A 72 22.43 -5.20 19.75
N ALA A 73 21.27 -5.59 20.28
CA ALA A 73 20.61 -6.84 19.94
C ALA A 73 19.55 -6.64 18.85
N LYS A 74 19.61 -7.44 17.79
CA LYS A 74 18.61 -7.47 16.71
C LYS A 74 17.41 -8.31 17.14
N TYR A 75 16.23 -7.70 17.18
CA TYR A 75 15.00 -8.38 17.60
C TYR A 75 13.89 -8.36 16.54
N GLY A 76 14.06 -7.61 15.45
CA GLY A 76 13.08 -7.56 14.38
C GLY A 76 13.73 -7.23 13.04
N THR A 77 13.11 -7.71 11.97
CA THR A 77 13.53 -7.40 10.60
C THR A 77 12.33 -7.14 9.72
N ALA A 78 12.41 -6.07 8.94
CA ALA A 78 11.40 -5.67 7.98
C ALA A 78 12.03 -5.34 6.63
N TYR A 79 11.23 -5.24 5.59
CA TYR A 79 11.65 -4.67 4.32
C TYR A 79 11.00 -3.29 4.12
N ALA A 80 11.66 -2.43 3.35
CA ALA A 80 11.13 -1.15 2.97
C ALA A 80 11.52 -0.82 1.53
N PHE A 81 10.56 -0.36 0.73
CA PHE A 81 10.84 0.19 -0.58
C PHE A 81 11.68 1.47 -0.45
N ARG A 82 12.55 1.72 -1.42
CA ARG A 82 13.36 2.94 -1.47
C ARG A 82 12.52 4.11 -1.95
N ARG A 83 12.93 5.34 -1.57
CA ARG A 83 12.20 6.57 -1.91
C ARG A 83 12.26 6.90 -3.40
N ASP A 84 13.33 6.50 -4.07
CA ASP A 84 13.62 6.72 -5.49
C ASP A 84 13.20 5.53 -6.37
N ILE A 85 12.24 4.73 -5.90
CA ILE A 85 11.75 3.58 -6.64
C ILE A 85 11.08 4.04 -7.96
N PRO A 86 11.40 3.42 -9.10
CA PRO A 86 10.74 3.73 -10.35
C PRO A 86 9.25 3.42 -10.32
N ASP A 87 8.50 4.14 -11.14
CA ASP A 87 7.06 3.93 -11.29
C ASP A 87 6.72 2.50 -11.70
N GLY A 88 5.66 1.98 -11.12
CA GLY A 88 5.17 0.64 -11.42
C GLY A 88 4.60 -0.08 -10.21
N THR A 89 4.14 -1.30 -10.46
CA THR A 89 3.56 -2.18 -9.45
C THR A 89 4.58 -3.22 -9.00
N TYR A 90 4.74 -3.38 -7.69
CA TYR A 90 5.71 -4.27 -7.07
C TYR A 90 5.00 -5.28 -6.19
N ARG A 91 5.25 -6.57 -6.44
CA ARG A 91 4.74 -7.70 -5.67
C ARG A 91 5.86 -8.29 -4.84
N ILE A 92 5.66 -8.40 -3.54
CA ILE A 92 6.62 -8.99 -2.61
C ILE A 92 6.17 -10.40 -2.27
N TYR A 93 7.11 -11.33 -2.35
CA TYR A 93 6.93 -12.70 -1.89
C TYR A 93 7.96 -13.03 -0.82
N ILE A 94 7.53 -13.55 0.32
CA ILE A 94 8.40 -14.04 1.40
C ILE A 94 8.29 -15.55 1.45
N ASP A 95 9.41 -16.26 1.31
CA ASP A 95 9.43 -17.73 1.23
C ASP A 95 8.41 -18.27 0.20
N SER A 96 8.35 -17.59 -0.96
CA SER A 96 7.41 -17.86 -2.07
C SER A 96 5.93 -17.60 -1.78
N LEU A 97 5.56 -17.13 -0.59
CA LEU A 97 4.19 -16.73 -0.25
C LEU A 97 3.98 -15.25 -0.55
N PHE A 98 2.82 -14.91 -1.11
CA PHE A 98 2.45 -13.52 -1.38
C PHE A 98 2.39 -12.72 -0.06
N SER A 99 3.14 -11.62 -0.01
CA SER A 99 3.21 -10.73 1.14
C SER A 99 2.48 -9.43 0.86
N SER A 100 2.76 -8.76 -0.27
CA SER A 100 2.11 -7.49 -0.59
C SER A 100 2.21 -7.09 -2.05
N GLU A 101 1.27 -6.29 -2.53
CA GLU A 101 1.31 -5.56 -3.80
C GLU A 101 1.24 -4.06 -3.52
N ASN A 102 2.09 -3.27 -4.19
CA ASN A 102 2.16 -1.82 -4.01
C ASN A 102 2.42 -1.16 -5.37
N THR A 103 1.68 -0.10 -5.68
CA THR A 103 1.92 0.72 -6.87
C THR A 103 2.56 2.05 -6.49
N TYR A 104 3.58 2.45 -7.26
CA TYR A 104 4.33 3.69 -7.05
C TYR A 104 4.26 4.59 -8.28
N VAL A 105 4.13 5.89 -8.03
CA VAL A 105 4.20 6.98 -9.02
C VAL A 105 5.06 8.10 -8.42
N ASN A 106 6.11 8.51 -9.13
CA ASN A 106 7.12 9.48 -8.70
C ASN A 106 7.70 9.16 -7.32
N GLY A 107 8.02 7.88 -7.08
CA GLY A 107 8.59 7.40 -5.81
C GLY A 107 7.62 7.38 -4.62
N LYS A 108 6.32 7.64 -4.84
CA LYS A 108 5.30 7.64 -3.79
C LYS A 108 4.25 6.57 -4.06
N GLN A 109 3.73 5.94 -2.99
CA GLN A 109 2.62 4.99 -3.13
C GLN A 109 1.39 5.68 -3.71
N HIS A 110 0.72 5.04 -4.67
CA HIS A 110 -0.47 5.56 -5.33
C HIS A 110 -1.37 4.41 -5.77
N GLY A 111 -2.68 4.56 -5.59
CA GLY A 111 -3.66 3.52 -5.84
C GLY A 111 -3.76 2.50 -4.71
N TYR A 112 -4.35 1.35 -5.01
CA TYR A 112 -4.51 0.28 -4.04
C TYR A 112 -3.19 -0.42 -3.74
N SER A 113 -2.95 -0.69 -2.46
CA SER A 113 -1.95 -1.61 -1.96
C SER A 113 -2.65 -2.73 -1.20
N SER A 114 -2.24 -3.96 -1.44
CA SER A 114 -2.78 -5.13 -0.75
C SER A 114 -1.66 -5.80 0.03
N SER A 115 -1.93 -6.30 1.23
CA SER A 115 -0.97 -7.06 2.02
C SER A 115 -1.63 -8.23 2.74
N SER A 116 -0.91 -9.35 2.82
CA SER A 116 -1.32 -10.55 3.54
C SER A 116 -0.61 -10.59 4.89
N GLY A 117 -1.39 -10.61 5.97
CA GLY A 117 -0.89 -10.74 7.33
C GLY A 117 -0.57 -12.20 7.70
N PRO A 118 0.18 -12.43 8.80
CA PRO A 118 0.54 -13.78 9.28
C PRO A 118 -0.66 -14.70 9.56
N SER A 119 -1.82 -14.12 9.86
CA SER A 119 -3.08 -14.82 10.14
C SER A 119 -3.98 -14.97 8.91
N GLY A 120 -3.48 -14.71 7.70
CA GLY A 120 -4.24 -14.82 6.45
C GLY A 120 -5.19 -13.66 6.15
N TYR A 121 -5.20 -12.60 6.96
CA TYR A 121 -5.97 -11.40 6.66
C TYR A 121 -5.40 -10.65 5.47
N LEU A 122 -6.26 -10.21 4.57
CA LEU A 122 -5.91 -9.24 3.54
C LEU A 122 -6.24 -7.84 4.04
N THR A 123 -5.25 -6.96 4.03
CA THR A 123 -5.46 -5.53 4.22
C THR A 123 -5.27 -4.83 2.89
N GLU A 124 -6.23 -4.01 2.52
CA GLU A 124 -6.20 -3.16 1.34
C GLU A 124 -6.16 -1.69 1.78
N LEU A 125 -5.24 -0.94 1.22
CA LEU A 125 -4.97 0.45 1.56
C LEU A 125 -5.02 1.26 0.27
N LEU A 126 -5.79 2.34 0.25
CA LEU A 126 -5.81 3.27 -0.87
C LEU A 126 -4.87 4.43 -0.58
N TYR A 127 -3.90 4.65 -1.45
CA TYR A 127 -2.97 5.77 -1.37
C TYR A 127 -3.20 6.78 -2.49
N ASP A 128 -3.03 8.06 -2.16
CA ASP A 128 -2.88 9.13 -3.13
C ASP A 128 -1.55 9.86 -2.90
N HIS A 129 -0.58 9.61 -3.78
CA HIS A 129 0.74 10.24 -3.77
C HIS A 129 1.42 10.22 -2.39
N GLY A 130 1.44 9.05 -1.75
CA GLY A 130 2.06 8.78 -0.46
C GLY A 130 1.18 9.08 0.74
N THR A 131 -0.02 9.62 0.54
CA THR A 131 -1.01 9.86 1.59
C THR A 131 -1.98 8.70 1.64
N LEU A 132 -2.20 8.11 2.83
CA LEU A 132 -3.25 7.11 3.02
C LEU A 132 -4.61 7.80 2.98
N VAL A 133 -5.48 7.34 2.08
CA VAL A 133 -6.81 7.90 1.83
C VAL A 133 -7.91 7.00 2.39
N ASP A 134 -7.75 5.69 2.29
CA ASP A 134 -8.74 4.72 2.76
C ASP A 134 -8.09 3.41 3.21
N VAL A 135 -8.80 2.68 4.08
CA VAL A 135 -8.40 1.38 4.61
C VAL A 135 -9.60 0.44 4.56
N SER A 136 -9.50 -0.60 3.73
CA SER A 136 -10.42 -1.73 3.74
C SER A 136 -9.71 -2.97 4.29
N ARG A 137 -10.38 -3.69 5.18
CA ARG A 137 -9.86 -4.95 5.73
C ARG A 137 -10.84 -6.06 5.41
N THR A 138 -10.36 -7.07 4.69
CA THR A 138 -11.17 -8.23 4.33
C THR A 138 -10.60 -9.45 5.03
N THR A 139 -11.43 -10.07 5.86
CA THR A 139 -11.12 -11.37 6.46
C THR A 139 -11.61 -12.47 5.52
N PHE A 140 -10.71 -13.35 5.08
CA PHE A 140 -11.15 -14.61 4.47
C PHE A 140 -11.75 -15.51 5.57
N PRO A 141 -12.88 -16.18 5.30
CA PRO A 141 -13.48 -17.16 6.22
C PRO A 141 -12.59 -18.40 6.40
#